data_AF-A0AAE0VAC1-F1
#
_entry.id   AF-A0AAE0VAC1-F1
#
_cell.length_a   1.000
_cell.length_b   1.000
_cell.length_c   1.000
_cell.angle_alpha   90.00
_cell.angle_beta   90.00
_cell.angle_gamma   90.00
#
_symmetry.space_group_name_H-M   'P 1'
#
loop_
_entity.id
_entity.type
_entity.pdbx_description
1 polymer ?
#
loop_
_entity_poly.entity_id
_entity_poly.type
_entity_poly.pdbx_seq_one_letter_code
_entity_poly.pdbx_strand_id
1 'polypeptide(L)'
;MAHRLFEEKHHASIYQKYRIIPPDRVMELILEYLNKKKGPPHELAVDLGCGTGQNTRLLAPHFQKVVGIDVSECQVEEARAVPGFANVTYRSGPAEELPFPDGSVDLLTAASAAHWFDTERFLIEAGRVLKPHGCIALLGYTDEFSVHYGSCGEKLNEICAEVKKVIRPYASPRVVIANSRLQALFEAIPFTDKERIESIPTKMEMTVAGVVGFVESFSYCQTYFKTNPQAAAALLESMMTRLLGQMGVSSPDTKLEFTTDFYLVLARTWSGRLQPMVLPPTCRSTRASVTSYISMCINDVTVSKTITDRSNQKPWMTAKVCALLKSRNSAFRVVDKVDLRTARAIREAKCKHAKRIHSHFRDSGNTWCMWQGIQVIINYRTTSAACDSDASLPDALNDFYFGFEMQNNMVVRKTIPPPNEKFLCLTTSDTDAELTHGRLLDQTTFLTECSGIVHNS
;
A
#
# COMPACT_ATOMS: atom_id res chain seq x y z
N MET A 1 -3.96 -8.53 13.44
CA MET A 1 -2.87 -9.38 13.97
C MET A 1 -2.37 -10.23 12.82
N ALA A 2 -1.05 -10.38 12.63
CA ALA A 2 -0.48 -11.22 11.58
C ALA A 2 -0.91 -12.69 11.80
N HIS A 3 -1.24 -13.41 10.74
CA HIS A 3 -1.63 -14.82 10.82
C HIS A 3 -0.42 -15.70 11.11
N ARG A 4 -0.47 -16.46 12.22
CA ARG A 4 0.63 -17.33 12.64
C ARG A 4 0.27 -18.79 12.42
N LEU A 5 0.61 -19.30 11.23
CA LEU A 5 0.34 -20.70 10.85
C LEU A 5 1.62 -21.56 10.78
N PHE A 6 2.81 -20.94 10.85
CA PHE A 6 4.10 -21.57 10.54
C PHE A 6 5.08 -21.53 11.72
N GLU A 7 4.60 -21.75 12.95
CA GLU A 7 5.42 -21.70 14.17
C GLU A 7 6.06 -23.05 14.54
N GLU A 8 5.65 -24.16 13.90
CA GLU A 8 6.15 -25.49 14.25
C GLU A 8 7.42 -25.86 13.45
N LYS A 9 8.47 -26.31 14.15
CA LYS A 9 9.75 -26.72 13.55
C LYS A 9 9.60 -27.81 12.49
N HIS A 10 8.69 -28.76 12.73
CA HIS A 10 8.43 -29.84 11.76
C HIS A 10 7.93 -29.28 10.43
N HIS A 11 6.96 -28.36 10.46
CA HIS A 11 6.45 -27.71 9.25
C HIS A 11 7.53 -26.90 8.54
N ALA A 12 8.37 -26.18 9.28
CA ALA A 12 9.51 -25.45 8.70
C ALA A 12 10.48 -26.38 7.94
N SER A 13 10.80 -27.54 8.52
CA SER A 13 11.70 -28.53 7.91
C SER A 13 11.13 -29.13 6.61
N ILE A 14 9.83 -29.48 6.60
CA ILE A 14 9.13 -29.99 5.41
C ILE A 14 9.08 -28.89 4.34
N TYR A 15 8.75 -27.67 4.74
CA TYR A 15 8.69 -26.51 3.83
C TYR A 15 10.03 -26.31 3.14
N GLN A 16 11.13 -26.25 3.90
CA GLN A 16 12.47 -26.09 3.35
C GLN A 16 12.87 -27.20 2.38
N LYS A 17 12.48 -28.44 2.68
CA LYS A 17 12.89 -29.61 1.90
C LYS A 17 12.14 -29.76 0.58
N TYR A 18 10.83 -29.45 0.56
CA TYR A 18 9.98 -29.82 -0.55
C TYR A 18 9.30 -28.65 -1.27
N ARG A 19 9.36 -27.42 -0.74
CA ARG A 19 8.80 -26.27 -1.46
C ARG A 19 9.64 -25.89 -2.66
N ILE A 20 8.92 -25.57 -3.72
CA ILE A 20 9.47 -25.18 -5.01
C ILE A 20 10.08 -23.78 -4.90
N ILE A 21 11.30 -23.67 -5.40
CA ILE A 21 12.05 -22.42 -5.50
C ILE A 21 11.63 -21.71 -6.80
N PRO A 22 11.47 -20.38 -6.80
CA PRO A 22 11.18 -19.62 -8.01
C PRO A 22 12.21 -19.90 -9.12
N PRO A 23 11.79 -20.07 -10.38
CA PRO A 23 12.72 -20.26 -11.50
C PRO A 23 13.49 -18.98 -11.81
N ASP A 24 14.67 -19.11 -12.44
CA ASP A 24 15.53 -17.98 -12.83
C ASP A 24 14.77 -16.90 -13.60
N ARG A 25 13.82 -17.30 -14.46
CA ARG A 25 13.00 -16.37 -15.24
C ARG A 25 12.23 -15.36 -14.38
N VAL A 26 11.78 -15.76 -13.19
CA VAL A 26 11.10 -14.84 -12.26
C VAL A 26 12.08 -13.79 -11.76
N MET A 27 13.30 -14.19 -11.39
CA MET A 27 14.35 -13.27 -10.96
C MET A 27 14.80 -12.33 -12.09
N GLU A 28 14.94 -12.83 -13.31
CA GLU A 28 15.22 -12.02 -14.50
C GLU A 28 14.17 -10.92 -14.68
N LEU A 29 12.87 -11.26 -14.64
CA LEU A 29 11.78 -10.31 -14.79
C LEU A 29 11.79 -9.22 -13.70
N ILE A 30 12.09 -9.61 -12.44
CA ILE A 30 12.22 -8.66 -11.32
C ILE A 30 13.38 -7.69 -11.59
N LEU A 31 14.53 -8.20 -12.02
CA LEU A 31 15.71 -7.38 -12.31
C LEU A 31 15.52 -6.51 -13.55
N GLU A 32 14.92 -7.03 -14.62
CA GLU A 32 14.52 -6.27 -15.81
C GLU A 32 13.63 -5.09 -15.41
N TYR A 33 12.61 -5.35 -14.57
CA TYR A 33 11.71 -4.30 -14.09
C TYR A 33 12.44 -3.28 -13.21
N LEU A 34 13.28 -3.70 -12.26
CA LEU A 34 14.07 -2.80 -11.43
C LEU A 34 14.98 -1.89 -12.29
N ASN A 35 15.74 -2.50 -13.20
CA ASN A 35 16.72 -1.84 -14.06
C ASN A 35 16.12 -0.79 -15.01
N LYS A 36 14.86 -0.94 -15.43
CA LYS A 36 14.18 0.02 -16.34
C LYS A 36 14.24 1.49 -15.88
N LYS A 37 14.26 1.74 -14.56
CA LYS A 37 14.36 3.10 -13.99
C LYS A 37 15.45 3.25 -12.94
N LYS A 38 16.10 2.15 -12.55
CA LYS A 38 17.13 2.13 -11.52
C LYS A 38 18.16 1.07 -11.87
N GLY A 39 19.21 1.48 -12.57
CA GLY A 39 20.33 0.61 -12.90
C GLY A 39 21.21 0.28 -11.69
N PRO A 40 22.20 -0.61 -11.87
CA PRO A 40 23.14 -0.97 -10.82
C PRO A 40 24.03 0.22 -10.40
N PRO A 41 24.58 0.18 -9.17
CA PRO A 41 24.48 -0.91 -8.21
C PRO A 41 23.15 -0.91 -7.43
N HIS A 42 22.60 -2.10 -7.16
CA HIS A 42 21.50 -2.27 -6.23
C HIS A 42 22.02 -2.46 -4.80
N GLU A 43 21.57 -1.65 -3.85
CA GLU A 43 22.09 -1.64 -2.48
C GLU A 43 21.36 -2.62 -1.56
N LEU A 44 20.03 -2.55 -1.47
CA LEU A 44 19.24 -3.27 -0.47
C LEU A 44 17.97 -3.91 -1.06
N ALA A 45 17.90 -5.24 -0.97
CA ALA A 45 16.67 -6.01 -1.11
C ALA A 45 16.16 -6.50 0.25
N VAL A 46 14.85 -6.52 0.42
CA VAL A 46 14.17 -7.04 1.61
C VAL A 46 13.14 -8.07 1.17
N ASP A 47 13.29 -9.31 1.66
CA ASP A 47 12.40 -10.45 1.39
C ASP A 47 11.45 -10.64 2.58
N LEU A 48 10.16 -10.39 2.37
CA LEU A 48 9.10 -10.37 3.38
C LEU A 48 8.36 -11.70 3.42
N GLY A 49 8.16 -12.24 4.62
CA GLY A 49 7.73 -13.62 4.80
C GLY A 49 8.76 -14.59 4.23
N CYS A 50 10.04 -14.38 4.57
CA CYS A 50 11.15 -15.09 3.94
C CYS A 50 11.20 -16.60 4.24
N GLY A 51 10.42 -17.08 5.23
CA GLY A 51 10.46 -18.47 5.68
C GLY A 51 11.89 -18.89 6.02
N THR A 52 12.29 -20.07 5.54
CA THR A 52 13.66 -20.61 5.66
C THR A 52 14.68 -19.99 4.69
N GLY A 53 14.34 -18.85 4.09
CA GLY A 53 15.25 -17.99 3.34
C GLY A 53 15.56 -18.43 1.91
N GLN A 54 14.74 -19.31 1.32
CA GLN A 54 14.95 -19.83 -0.05
C GLN A 54 15.01 -18.70 -1.09
N ASN A 55 14.01 -17.82 -1.12
CA ASN A 55 13.97 -16.66 -2.02
C ASN A 55 15.05 -15.63 -1.66
N THR A 56 15.27 -15.37 -0.36
CA THR A 56 16.28 -14.43 0.12
C THR A 56 17.68 -14.73 -0.45
N ARG A 57 18.06 -16.01 -0.51
CA ARG A 57 19.37 -16.43 -1.03
C ARG A 57 19.51 -16.20 -2.54
N LEU A 58 18.42 -16.27 -3.31
CA LEU A 58 18.44 -15.97 -4.76
C LEU A 58 18.73 -14.50 -5.06
N LEU A 59 18.40 -13.60 -4.12
CA LEU A 59 18.66 -12.16 -4.27
C LEU A 59 20.13 -11.80 -4.03
N ALA A 60 20.86 -12.62 -3.28
CA ALA A 60 22.20 -12.30 -2.79
C ALA A 60 23.22 -11.93 -3.88
N PRO A 61 23.24 -12.58 -5.07
CA PRO A 61 24.15 -12.19 -6.15
C PRO A 61 23.86 -10.83 -6.79
N HIS A 62 22.67 -10.27 -6.57
CA HIS A 62 22.16 -9.10 -7.32
C HIS A 62 22.11 -7.81 -6.51
N PHE A 63 22.31 -7.88 -5.19
CA PHE A 63 22.22 -6.75 -4.26
C PHE A 63 23.42 -6.72 -3.30
N GLN A 64 23.86 -5.51 -2.92
CA GLN A 64 24.95 -5.38 -1.94
C GLN A 64 24.57 -5.92 -0.56
N LYS A 65 23.29 -5.85 -0.18
CA LYS A 65 22.73 -6.36 1.07
C LYS A 65 21.35 -6.95 0.82
N VAL A 66 21.07 -8.07 1.47
CA VAL A 66 19.75 -8.70 1.48
C VAL A 66 19.31 -8.96 2.92
N VAL A 67 18.07 -8.62 3.23
CA VAL A 67 17.47 -8.87 4.55
C VAL A 67 16.20 -9.71 4.37
N GLY A 68 16.19 -10.92 4.92
CA GLY A 68 14.96 -11.71 5.06
C GLY A 68 14.22 -11.34 6.35
N ILE A 69 12.92 -11.12 6.28
CA ILE A 69 12.04 -10.84 7.41
C ILE A 69 10.90 -11.86 7.43
N ASP A 70 10.70 -12.55 8.55
CA ASP A 70 9.54 -13.42 8.76
C ASP A 70 8.97 -13.23 10.17
N VAL A 71 7.67 -13.46 10.36
CA VAL A 71 7.03 -13.37 11.68
C VAL A 71 7.35 -14.56 12.58
N SER A 72 7.79 -15.68 12.00
CA SER A 72 8.12 -16.91 12.72
C SER A 72 9.61 -16.97 13.04
N GLU A 73 9.97 -16.86 14.32
CA GLU A 73 11.36 -17.01 14.75
C GLU A 73 11.92 -18.41 14.38
N CYS A 74 11.08 -19.46 14.41
CA CYS A 74 11.50 -20.80 14.00
C CYS A 74 11.93 -20.84 12.52
N GLN A 75 11.20 -20.18 11.63
CA GLN A 75 11.59 -20.09 10.21
C GLN A 75 12.91 -19.33 10.04
N VAL A 76 13.08 -18.24 10.79
CA VAL A 76 14.28 -17.41 10.78
C VAL A 76 15.50 -18.16 11.34
N GLU A 77 15.32 -18.98 12.39
CA GLU A 77 16.37 -19.86 12.92
C GLU A 77 16.85 -20.86 11.86
N GLU A 78 15.92 -21.55 11.18
CA GLU A 78 16.27 -22.46 10.08
C GLU A 78 16.96 -21.72 8.93
N ALA A 79 16.50 -20.52 8.59
CA ALA A 79 17.12 -19.69 7.56
C ALA A 79 18.59 -19.34 7.89
N ARG A 80 18.88 -19.04 9.16
CA ARG A 80 20.24 -18.76 9.66
C ARG A 80 21.13 -20.00 9.73
N ALA A 81 20.54 -21.18 9.92
CA ALA A 81 21.27 -22.44 10.02
C ALA A 81 21.82 -22.93 8.66
N VAL A 82 21.20 -22.51 7.56
CA VAL A 82 21.68 -22.82 6.20
C VAL A 82 22.88 -21.95 5.86
N PRO A 83 24.02 -22.53 5.43
CA PRO A 83 25.14 -21.75 4.90
C PRO A 83 24.67 -20.78 3.81
N GLY A 84 24.86 -19.49 4.05
CA GLY A 84 24.36 -18.42 3.19
C GLY A 84 25.48 -17.53 2.65
N PHE A 85 25.06 -16.46 1.99
CA PHE A 85 25.97 -15.44 1.50
C PHE A 85 26.30 -14.45 2.62
N ALA A 86 27.52 -13.91 2.62
CA ALA A 86 27.97 -12.96 3.64
C ALA A 86 27.18 -11.64 3.68
N ASN A 87 26.47 -11.31 2.59
CA ASN A 87 25.61 -10.13 2.47
C ASN A 87 24.14 -10.39 2.82
N VAL A 88 23.77 -11.59 3.30
CA VAL A 88 22.40 -11.94 3.71
C VAL A 88 22.28 -11.92 5.22
N THR A 89 21.21 -11.30 5.72
CA THR A 89 20.85 -11.34 7.15
C THR A 89 19.36 -11.65 7.32
N TYR A 90 18.98 -12.21 8.47
CA TYR A 90 17.59 -12.58 8.76
C TYR A 90 17.11 -11.97 10.07
N ARG A 91 15.89 -11.44 10.07
CA ARG A 91 15.25 -10.79 11.22
C ARG A 91 13.82 -11.30 11.41
N SER A 92 13.38 -11.33 12.65
CA SER A 92 11.99 -11.60 12.98
C SER A 92 11.20 -10.29 13.01
N GLY A 93 10.03 -10.28 12.38
CA GLY A 93 9.17 -9.10 12.31
C GLY A 93 8.02 -9.24 11.30
N PRO A 94 6.98 -8.40 11.43
CA PRO A 94 5.89 -8.33 10.46
C PRO A 94 6.28 -7.58 9.18
N ALA A 95 5.59 -7.86 8.08
CA ALA A 95 5.78 -7.14 6.82
C ALA A 95 5.24 -5.69 6.88
N GLU A 96 4.38 -5.42 7.86
CA GLU A 96 3.68 -4.16 8.08
C GLU A 96 4.42 -3.16 8.97
N GLU A 97 5.57 -3.53 9.53
CA GLU A 97 6.38 -2.67 10.39
C GLU A 97 7.87 -3.05 10.25
N LEU A 98 8.56 -2.32 9.39
CA LEU A 98 9.91 -2.65 8.95
C LEU A 98 10.95 -1.75 9.61
N PRO A 99 12.06 -2.32 10.13
CA PRO A 99 13.09 -1.56 10.84
C PRO A 99 14.09 -0.87 9.87
N PHE A 100 13.56 -0.21 8.84
CA PHE A 100 14.35 0.52 7.84
C PHE A 100 13.98 2.00 7.80
N PRO A 101 14.93 2.91 7.54
CA PRO A 101 14.64 4.32 7.29
C PRO A 101 13.75 4.51 6.06
N ASP A 102 13.10 5.68 6.00
CA ASP A 102 12.33 6.08 4.83
C ASP A 102 13.22 6.13 3.59
N GLY A 103 12.72 5.65 2.45
CA GLY A 103 13.42 5.74 1.17
C GLY A 103 14.79 5.05 1.14
N SER A 104 14.93 3.90 1.81
CA SER A 104 16.21 3.18 1.96
C SER A 104 16.27 1.83 1.26
N VAL A 105 15.14 1.27 0.79
CA VAL A 105 15.04 -0.07 0.20
C VAL A 105 14.87 0.01 -1.32
N ASP A 106 15.66 -0.74 -2.08
CA ASP A 106 15.57 -0.76 -3.55
C ASP A 106 14.50 -1.75 -4.04
N LEU A 107 14.39 -2.90 -3.37
CA LEU A 107 13.42 -3.95 -3.68
C LEU A 107 12.78 -4.50 -2.40
N LEU A 108 11.46 -4.47 -2.34
CA LEU A 108 10.68 -5.32 -1.44
C LEU A 108 10.17 -6.51 -2.25
N THR A 109 10.41 -7.73 -1.77
CA THR A 109 9.87 -8.95 -2.40
C THR A 109 9.18 -9.84 -1.38
N ALA A 110 8.26 -10.68 -1.83
CA ALA A 110 7.59 -11.67 -0.99
C ALA A 110 7.23 -12.88 -1.85
N ALA A 111 7.83 -14.04 -1.55
CA ALA A 111 7.57 -15.29 -2.27
C ALA A 111 6.57 -16.17 -1.53
N SER A 112 5.37 -16.33 -2.09
CA SER A 112 4.27 -17.11 -1.51
C SER A 112 3.84 -16.66 -0.10
N ALA A 113 4.04 -15.37 0.24
CA ALA A 113 3.73 -14.82 1.56
C ALA A 113 2.71 -13.67 1.55
N ALA A 114 2.63 -12.89 0.48
CA ALA A 114 1.87 -11.62 0.46
C ALA A 114 0.36 -11.76 0.76
N HIS A 115 -0.23 -12.93 0.49
CA HIS A 115 -1.63 -13.22 0.80
C HIS A 115 -1.92 -13.32 2.32
N TRP A 116 -0.88 -13.37 3.17
CA TRP A 116 -0.99 -13.34 4.63
C TRP A 116 -0.98 -11.93 5.22
N PHE A 117 -0.57 -10.93 4.45
CA PHE A 117 -0.37 -9.58 4.97
C PHE A 117 -1.70 -8.86 5.19
N ASP A 118 -1.65 -7.82 6.03
CA ASP A 118 -2.62 -6.74 6.02
C ASP A 118 -2.28 -5.78 4.87
N THR A 119 -3.05 -5.85 3.78
CA THR A 119 -2.76 -5.14 2.53
C THR A 119 -2.59 -3.64 2.73
N GLU A 120 -3.48 -2.99 3.49
CA GLU A 120 -3.43 -1.53 3.68
C GLU A 120 -2.16 -1.12 4.43
N ARG A 121 -1.89 -1.78 5.56
CA ARG A 121 -0.71 -1.48 6.37
C ARG A 121 0.59 -1.80 5.64
N PHE A 122 0.64 -2.92 4.92
CA PHE A 122 1.78 -3.30 4.09
C PHE A 122 2.06 -2.25 3.01
N LEU A 123 1.04 -1.76 2.30
CA LEU A 123 1.24 -0.79 1.22
C LEU A 123 1.68 0.60 1.74
N ILE A 124 1.18 1.02 2.90
CA ILE A 124 1.67 2.23 3.60
C ILE A 124 3.15 2.08 3.93
N GLU A 125 3.52 0.95 4.52
CA GLU A 125 4.89 0.70 4.96
C GLU A 125 5.85 0.53 3.77
N ALA A 126 5.41 -0.15 2.71
CA ALA A 126 6.16 -0.27 1.46
C ALA A 126 6.42 1.10 0.82
N GLY A 127 5.42 1.98 0.81
CA GLY A 127 5.56 3.35 0.33
C GLY A 127 6.53 4.19 1.17
N ARG A 128 6.65 3.90 2.46
CA ARG A 128 7.59 4.58 3.37
C ARG A 128 9.04 4.15 3.11
N VAL A 129 9.31 2.85 3.08
CA VAL A 129 10.71 2.34 3.05
C VAL A 129 11.33 2.31 1.66
N LEU A 130 10.55 2.19 0.59
CA LEU A 130 11.08 2.11 -0.77
C LEU A 130 11.70 3.45 -1.19
N LYS A 131 12.92 3.40 -1.74
CA LYS A 131 13.54 4.55 -2.40
C LYS A 131 12.65 5.02 -3.56
N PRO A 132 12.79 6.27 -4.03
CA PRO A 132 12.28 6.64 -5.35
C PRO A 132 12.71 5.62 -6.42
N HIS A 133 11.76 5.21 -7.26
CA HIS A 133 11.92 4.12 -8.24
C HIS A 133 12.24 2.73 -7.67
N GLY A 134 12.15 2.55 -6.36
CA GLY A 134 12.20 1.24 -5.72
C GLY A 134 10.96 0.41 -6.06
N CYS A 135 11.12 -0.91 -6.07
CA CYS A 135 10.13 -1.84 -6.57
C CYS A 135 9.54 -2.74 -5.49
N ILE A 136 8.28 -3.11 -5.67
CA ILE A 136 7.64 -4.27 -5.05
C ILE A 136 7.65 -5.40 -6.08
N ALA A 137 8.03 -6.61 -5.65
CA ALA A 137 7.93 -7.85 -6.42
C ALA A 137 7.28 -8.97 -5.59
N LEU A 138 5.99 -9.22 -5.78
CA LEU A 138 5.25 -10.28 -5.08
C LEU A 138 5.08 -11.46 -6.04
N LEU A 139 5.56 -12.63 -5.64
CA LEU A 139 5.57 -13.81 -6.48
C LEU A 139 4.97 -14.99 -5.75
N GLY A 140 4.50 -15.97 -6.51
CA GLY A 140 4.00 -17.21 -5.97
C GLY A 140 3.53 -18.12 -7.09
N TYR A 141 2.89 -19.21 -6.70
CA TYR A 141 2.21 -20.14 -7.59
C TYR A 141 0.90 -20.54 -6.93
N THR A 142 -0.04 -21.02 -7.73
CA THR A 142 -1.30 -21.58 -7.21
C THR A 142 -1.08 -23.00 -6.68
N ASP A 143 -2.07 -23.59 -6.02
CA ASP A 143 -2.04 -25.03 -5.70
C ASP A 143 -2.40 -25.94 -6.89
N GLU A 144 -2.42 -25.38 -8.10
CA GLU A 144 -2.53 -26.10 -9.36
C GLU A 144 -1.14 -26.54 -9.84
N PHE A 145 -1.02 -27.83 -10.10
CA PHE A 145 0.16 -28.45 -10.65
C PHE A 145 -0.27 -29.73 -11.37
N SER A 146 0.60 -30.18 -12.27
CA SER A 146 0.48 -31.50 -12.89
C SER A 146 1.81 -32.23 -12.85
N VAL A 147 1.72 -33.55 -12.89
CA VAL A 147 2.83 -34.48 -12.93
C VAL A 147 2.74 -35.34 -14.18
N HIS A 148 3.89 -35.66 -14.76
CA HIS A 148 3.99 -36.45 -15.98
C HIS A 148 5.12 -37.47 -15.88
N TYR A 149 4.81 -38.71 -16.26
CA TYR A 149 5.76 -39.81 -16.33
C TYR A 149 5.32 -40.82 -17.39
N GLY A 150 6.12 -41.01 -18.44
CA GLY A 150 5.77 -41.90 -19.54
C GLY A 150 4.36 -41.64 -20.07
N SER A 151 3.54 -42.69 -20.20
CA SER A 151 2.14 -42.60 -20.63
C SER A 151 1.11 -42.53 -19.49
N CYS A 152 1.54 -42.42 -18.22
CA CYS A 152 0.64 -42.50 -17.06
C CYS A 152 0.27 -41.15 -16.44
N GLY A 153 0.64 -40.02 -17.07
CA GLY A 153 0.43 -38.67 -16.53
C GLY A 153 -1.01 -38.37 -16.08
N GLU A 154 -2.02 -38.73 -16.88
CA GLU A 154 -3.43 -38.54 -16.50
C GLU A 154 -3.79 -39.20 -15.16
N LYS A 155 -3.42 -40.48 -14.99
CA LYS A 155 -3.68 -41.24 -13.76
C LYS A 155 -2.94 -40.67 -12.56
N LEU A 156 -1.71 -40.18 -12.76
CA LEU A 156 -0.95 -39.53 -11.68
C LEU A 156 -1.64 -38.24 -11.23
N ASN A 157 -2.16 -37.45 -12.18
CA ASN A 157 -2.88 -36.22 -11.90
C ASN A 157 -4.23 -36.48 -11.21
N GLU A 158 -4.94 -37.56 -11.57
CA GLU A 158 -6.15 -38.02 -10.87
C GLU A 158 -5.85 -38.33 -9.39
N ILE A 159 -4.79 -39.08 -9.11
CA ILE A 159 -4.35 -39.38 -7.74
C ILE A 159 -4.09 -38.09 -6.96
N CYS A 160 -3.35 -37.15 -7.54
CA CYS A 160 -3.06 -35.86 -6.90
C CYS A 160 -4.35 -35.04 -6.66
N ALA A 161 -5.29 -35.04 -7.60
CA ALA A 161 -6.56 -34.33 -7.49
C ALA A 161 -7.46 -34.90 -6.39
N GLU A 162 -7.51 -36.23 -6.24
CA GLU A 162 -8.24 -36.91 -5.17
C GLU A 162 -7.71 -36.51 -3.79
N VAL A 163 -6.39 -36.54 -3.60
CA VAL A 163 -5.76 -36.12 -2.34
C VAL A 163 -6.10 -34.66 -2.05
N LYS A 164 -5.93 -33.77 -3.04
CA LYS A 164 -6.29 -32.34 -2.90
C LYS A 164 -7.76 -32.15 -2.50
N LYS A 165 -8.69 -32.95 -3.05
CA LYS A 165 -10.12 -32.89 -2.70
C LYS A 165 -10.37 -33.19 -1.22
N VAL A 166 -9.62 -34.11 -0.62
CA VAL A 166 -9.75 -34.46 0.81
C VAL A 166 -9.28 -33.32 1.71
N ILE A 167 -8.17 -32.67 1.36
CA ILE A 167 -7.54 -31.65 2.23
C ILE A 167 -8.08 -30.23 1.99
N ARG A 168 -8.69 -29.94 0.83
CA ARG A 168 -9.21 -28.61 0.46
C ARG A 168 -10.21 -27.99 1.47
N PRO A 169 -11.10 -28.75 2.15
CA PRO A 169 -11.99 -28.19 3.16
C PRO A 169 -11.27 -27.55 4.36
N TYR A 170 -9.99 -27.86 4.58
CA TYR A 170 -9.18 -27.32 5.66
C TYR A 170 -8.38 -26.07 5.24
N ALA A 171 -8.59 -25.58 4.00
CA ALA A 171 -7.93 -24.39 3.48
C ALA A 171 -8.42 -23.11 4.16
N SER A 172 -7.47 -22.26 4.56
CA SER A 172 -7.78 -20.90 4.97
C SER A 172 -8.36 -20.12 3.78
N PRO A 173 -9.33 -19.21 3.99
CA PRO A 173 -9.80 -18.30 2.95
C PRO A 173 -8.67 -17.50 2.27
N ARG A 174 -7.54 -17.30 2.96
CA ARG A 174 -6.36 -16.62 2.39
C ARG A 174 -5.67 -17.40 1.26
N VAL A 175 -5.85 -18.72 1.19
CA VAL A 175 -5.36 -19.52 0.06
C VAL A 175 -6.08 -19.14 -1.23
N VAL A 176 -7.35 -18.73 -1.14
CA VAL A 176 -8.11 -18.22 -2.31
C VAL A 176 -7.47 -16.94 -2.86
N ILE A 177 -6.91 -16.10 -2.00
CA ILE A 177 -6.20 -14.87 -2.40
C ILE A 177 -4.89 -15.21 -3.15
N ALA A 178 -4.17 -16.24 -2.69
CA ALA A 178 -3.00 -16.74 -3.42
C ALA A 178 -3.38 -17.31 -4.79
N ASN A 179 -4.46 -18.09 -4.84
CA ASN A 179 -4.96 -18.72 -6.06
C ASN A 179 -5.58 -17.72 -7.06
N SER A 180 -6.05 -16.56 -6.59
CA SER A 180 -6.43 -15.43 -7.46
C SER A 180 -5.24 -14.61 -7.96
N ARG A 181 -4.01 -15.12 -7.80
CA ARG A 181 -2.76 -14.48 -8.25
C ARG A 181 -2.64 -13.04 -7.71
N LEU A 182 -3.06 -12.85 -6.45
CA LEU A 182 -3.04 -11.58 -5.73
C LEU A 182 -3.81 -10.44 -6.42
N GLN A 183 -4.85 -10.74 -7.22
CA GLN A 183 -5.58 -9.72 -7.99
C GLN A 183 -6.05 -8.52 -7.14
N ALA A 184 -6.74 -8.78 -6.02
CA ALA A 184 -7.23 -7.71 -5.15
C ALA A 184 -6.10 -6.85 -4.55
N LEU A 185 -4.96 -7.48 -4.24
CA LEU A 185 -3.78 -6.75 -3.75
C LEU A 185 -3.18 -5.91 -4.87
N PHE A 186 -3.05 -6.44 -6.08
CA PHE A 186 -2.58 -5.69 -7.25
C PHE A 186 -3.46 -4.46 -7.54
N GLU A 187 -4.77 -4.60 -7.46
CA GLU A 187 -5.72 -3.50 -7.63
C GLU A 187 -5.52 -2.43 -6.55
N ALA A 188 -5.29 -2.84 -5.30
CA ALA A 188 -5.06 -1.95 -4.16
C ALA A 188 -3.70 -1.21 -4.19
N ILE A 189 -2.71 -1.68 -4.95
CA ILE A 189 -1.41 -0.99 -5.07
C ILE A 189 -1.64 0.43 -5.63
N PRO A 190 -1.24 1.50 -4.90
CA PRO A 190 -1.49 2.88 -5.30
C PRO A 190 -0.52 3.40 -6.37
N PHE A 191 0.50 2.61 -6.71
CA PHE A 191 1.49 2.97 -7.71
C PHE A 191 0.95 2.76 -9.13
N THR A 192 1.13 3.76 -9.99
CA THR A 192 0.65 3.73 -11.39
C THR A 192 1.51 2.86 -12.28
N ASP A 193 2.83 2.85 -12.07
CA ASP A 193 3.74 1.89 -12.69
C ASP A 193 3.62 0.57 -11.95
N LYS A 194 2.74 -0.31 -12.44
CA LYS A 194 2.54 -1.67 -11.93
C LYS A 194 2.19 -2.62 -13.06
N GLU A 195 2.66 -3.85 -12.94
CA GLU A 195 2.47 -4.94 -13.90
C GLU A 195 2.08 -6.21 -13.15
N ARG A 196 1.22 -7.03 -13.73
CA ARG A 196 0.86 -8.34 -13.20
C ARG A 196 1.01 -9.37 -14.30
N ILE A 197 1.95 -10.28 -14.11
CA ILE A 197 2.21 -11.41 -15.00
C ILE A 197 1.44 -12.59 -14.42
N GLU A 198 0.42 -13.02 -15.17
CA GLU A 198 -0.52 -14.05 -14.73
C GLU A 198 0.07 -15.46 -14.78
N SER A 199 0.98 -15.71 -15.72
CA SER A 199 1.51 -17.03 -15.98
C SER A 199 2.97 -16.98 -16.39
N ILE A 200 3.77 -17.77 -15.68
CA ILE A 200 5.16 -18.09 -15.94
C ILE A 200 5.24 -19.62 -15.83
N PRO A 201 4.92 -20.34 -16.93
CA PRO A 201 4.88 -21.79 -16.94
C PRO A 201 6.24 -22.34 -16.55
N THR A 202 6.26 -23.18 -15.52
CA THR A 202 7.49 -23.71 -14.96
C THR A 202 7.43 -25.23 -14.96
N LYS A 203 8.47 -25.83 -15.52
CA LYS A 203 8.67 -27.27 -15.58
C LYS A 203 9.97 -27.62 -14.87
N MET A 204 9.91 -28.64 -14.01
CA MET A 204 11.05 -29.12 -13.24
C MET A 204 10.98 -30.63 -13.03
N GLU A 205 12.10 -31.24 -12.70
CA GLU A 205 12.11 -32.63 -12.24
C GLU A 205 11.89 -32.68 -10.72
N MET A 206 11.01 -33.57 -10.27
CA MET A 206 10.82 -33.87 -8.85
C MET A 206 10.80 -35.38 -8.65
N THR A 207 11.25 -35.85 -7.50
CA THR A 207 11.05 -37.25 -7.12
C THR A 207 9.59 -37.50 -6.71
N VAL A 208 9.13 -38.75 -6.73
CA VAL A 208 7.80 -39.10 -6.20
C VAL A 208 7.67 -38.66 -4.74
N ALA A 209 8.70 -38.90 -3.94
CA ALA A 209 8.78 -38.39 -2.56
C ALA A 209 8.72 -36.87 -2.48
N GLY A 210 9.32 -36.17 -3.44
CA GLY A 210 9.23 -34.72 -3.56
C GLY A 210 7.81 -34.23 -3.80
N VAL A 211 7.03 -34.89 -4.67
CA VAL A 211 5.63 -34.51 -4.93
C VAL A 211 4.76 -34.70 -3.69
N VAL A 212 4.91 -35.84 -3.01
CA VAL A 212 4.16 -36.11 -1.76
C VAL A 212 4.54 -35.11 -0.68
N GLY A 213 5.83 -34.85 -0.49
CA GLY A 213 6.32 -33.86 0.48
C GLY A 213 5.91 -32.42 0.13
N PHE A 214 5.76 -32.10 -1.16
CA PHE A 214 5.24 -30.80 -1.59
C PHE A 214 3.78 -30.62 -1.18
N VAL A 215 2.93 -31.64 -1.37
CA VAL A 215 1.53 -31.64 -0.89
C VAL A 215 1.48 -31.56 0.64
N GLU A 216 2.35 -32.31 1.33
CA GLU A 216 2.48 -32.28 2.79
C GLU A 216 2.80 -30.87 3.32
N SER A 217 3.61 -30.10 2.58
CA SER A 217 4.00 -28.74 2.96
C SER A 217 2.83 -27.73 2.95
N PHE A 218 1.68 -28.08 2.38
CA PHE A 218 0.52 -27.19 2.29
C PHE A 218 -0.04 -26.90 3.68
N SER A 219 -0.33 -25.63 3.97
CA SER A 219 -0.84 -25.22 5.30
C SER A 219 -2.11 -25.96 5.70
N TYR A 220 -2.97 -26.28 4.73
CA TYR A 220 -4.21 -27.01 4.97
C TYR A 220 -4.04 -28.53 5.06
N CYS A 221 -2.98 -29.09 4.49
CA CYS A 221 -2.56 -30.46 4.81
C CYS A 221 -2.16 -30.53 6.29
N GLN A 222 -1.40 -29.56 6.79
CA GLN A 222 -1.02 -29.49 8.20
C GLN A 222 -2.24 -29.30 9.14
N THR A 223 -3.21 -28.47 8.76
CA THR A 223 -4.49 -28.36 9.49
C THR A 223 -5.26 -29.69 9.51
N TYR A 224 -5.26 -30.43 8.40
CA TYR A 224 -5.85 -31.75 8.33
C TYR A 224 -5.12 -32.76 9.25
N PHE A 225 -3.78 -32.72 9.28
CA PHE A 225 -2.95 -33.57 10.15
C PHE A 225 -3.27 -33.35 11.64
N LYS A 226 -3.46 -32.09 12.04
CA LYS A 226 -3.82 -31.74 13.43
C LYS A 226 -5.19 -32.27 13.84
N THR A 227 -6.12 -32.35 12.89
CA THR A 227 -7.50 -32.79 13.16
C THR A 227 -7.69 -34.30 12.98
N ASN A 228 -6.90 -34.95 12.12
CA ASN A 228 -7.07 -36.34 11.72
C ASN A 228 -5.71 -37.06 11.52
N PRO A 229 -4.84 -37.18 12.54
CA PRO A 229 -3.44 -37.57 12.36
C PRO A 229 -3.24 -38.94 11.70
N GLN A 230 -4.00 -39.97 12.10
CA GLN A 230 -3.88 -41.30 11.51
C GLN A 230 -4.37 -41.34 10.05
N ALA A 231 -5.48 -40.67 9.76
CA ALA A 231 -6.03 -40.62 8.41
C ALA A 231 -5.12 -39.84 7.46
N ALA A 232 -4.43 -38.83 7.97
CA ALA A 232 -3.55 -37.99 7.18
C ALA A 232 -2.23 -38.67 6.80
N ALA A 233 -1.62 -39.41 7.73
CA ALA A 233 -0.48 -40.28 7.42
C ALA A 233 -0.86 -41.34 6.38
N ALA A 234 -2.00 -42.02 6.56
CA ALA A 234 -2.50 -43.01 5.61
C ALA A 234 -2.82 -42.41 4.23
N LEU A 235 -3.29 -41.15 4.16
CA LEU A 235 -3.56 -40.47 2.91
C LEU A 235 -2.29 -40.24 2.08
N LEU A 236 -1.21 -39.76 2.70
CA LEU A 236 0.06 -39.53 2.00
C LEU A 236 0.77 -40.83 1.65
N GLU A 237 0.71 -41.84 2.51
CA GLU A 237 1.24 -43.18 2.23
C GLU A 237 0.50 -43.84 1.05
N SER A 238 -0.83 -43.72 1.03
CA SER A 238 -1.67 -44.16 -0.09
C SER A 238 -1.32 -43.42 -1.38
N MET A 239 -1.15 -42.08 -1.32
CA MET A 239 -0.71 -41.28 -2.46
C MET A 239 0.62 -41.80 -3.02
N MET A 240 1.64 -41.96 -2.17
CA MET A 240 2.95 -42.49 -2.56
C MET A 240 2.84 -43.85 -3.25
N THR A 241 2.13 -44.79 -2.60
CA THR A 241 1.98 -46.17 -3.10
C THR A 241 1.29 -46.20 -4.46
N ARG A 242 0.23 -45.40 -4.63
CA ARG A 242 -0.52 -45.32 -5.89
C ARG A 242 0.29 -44.68 -7.01
N LEU A 243 1.06 -43.64 -6.74
CA LEU A 243 1.94 -43.01 -7.73
C LEU A 243 3.00 -44.00 -8.21
N LEU A 244 3.72 -44.66 -7.30
CA LEU A 244 4.71 -45.68 -7.61
C LEU A 244 4.11 -46.84 -8.42
N GLY A 245 2.93 -47.31 -8.01
CA GLY A 245 2.19 -48.38 -8.70
C GLY A 245 1.79 -48.02 -10.13
N GLN A 246 1.30 -46.79 -10.38
CA GLN A 246 0.97 -46.35 -11.73
C GLN A 246 2.19 -46.15 -12.63
N MET A 247 3.30 -45.71 -12.04
CA MET A 247 4.58 -45.55 -12.75
C MET A 247 5.29 -46.89 -13.03
N GLY A 248 4.91 -47.97 -12.35
CA GLY A 248 5.56 -49.27 -12.45
C GLY A 248 6.97 -49.27 -11.85
N VAL A 249 7.22 -48.43 -10.83
CA VAL A 249 8.53 -48.26 -10.19
C VAL A 249 8.43 -48.52 -8.68
N SER A 250 9.54 -48.87 -8.04
CA SER A 250 9.60 -49.17 -6.61
C SER A 250 10.28 -48.09 -5.77
N SER A 251 11.10 -47.23 -6.38
CA SER A 251 11.87 -46.21 -5.65
C SER A 251 11.11 -44.90 -5.53
N PRO A 252 10.89 -44.36 -4.30
CA PRO A 252 10.37 -43.01 -4.08
C PRO A 252 11.24 -41.89 -4.67
N ASP A 253 12.52 -42.18 -4.93
CA ASP A 253 13.48 -41.25 -5.54
C ASP A 253 13.39 -41.22 -7.08
N THR A 254 12.49 -42.02 -7.67
CA THR A 254 12.24 -41.97 -9.11
C THR A 254 11.76 -40.57 -9.49
N LYS A 255 12.41 -39.97 -10.48
CA LYS A 255 12.07 -38.65 -10.98
C LYS A 255 10.87 -38.70 -11.93
N LEU A 256 10.04 -37.67 -11.84
CA LEU A 256 8.97 -37.37 -12.76
C LEU A 256 9.02 -35.88 -13.12
N GLU A 257 8.33 -35.53 -14.19
CA GLU A 257 8.17 -34.15 -14.61
C GLU A 257 7.05 -33.50 -13.81
N PHE A 258 7.35 -32.38 -13.15
CA PHE A 258 6.41 -31.57 -12.41
C PHE A 258 6.24 -30.22 -13.11
N THR A 259 5.00 -29.80 -13.30
CA THR A 259 4.67 -28.52 -13.93
C THR A 259 3.73 -27.72 -13.05
N THR A 260 4.03 -26.43 -12.88
CA THR A 260 3.17 -25.47 -12.20
C THR A 260 3.32 -24.10 -12.86
N ASP A 261 2.52 -23.15 -12.44
CA ASP A 261 2.45 -21.81 -13.02
C ASP A 261 2.76 -20.77 -11.94
N PHE A 262 3.86 -20.04 -12.13
CA PHE A 262 4.18 -18.91 -11.28
C PHE A 262 3.47 -17.65 -11.76
N TYR A 263 3.11 -16.79 -10.82
CA TYR A 263 2.66 -15.43 -11.11
C TYR A 263 3.61 -14.43 -10.46
N LEU A 264 3.61 -13.21 -11.00
CA LEU A 264 4.45 -12.12 -10.51
C LEU A 264 3.68 -10.80 -10.57
N VAL A 265 3.62 -10.10 -9.45
CA VAL A 265 3.11 -8.73 -9.32
C VAL A 265 4.30 -7.80 -9.11
N LEU A 266 4.44 -6.83 -9.99
CA LEU A 266 5.48 -5.81 -9.97
C LEU A 266 4.83 -4.45 -9.78
N ALA A 267 5.45 -3.59 -8.97
CA ALA A 267 5.07 -2.19 -8.88
C ALA A 267 6.26 -1.31 -8.54
N ARG A 268 6.24 -0.06 -8.96
CA ARG A 268 7.33 0.89 -8.72
C ARG A 268 6.84 2.17 -8.05
N THR A 269 7.56 2.60 -7.03
CA THR A 269 7.37 3.92 -6.44
C THR A 269 7.77 5.04 -7.42
N TRP A 270 7.08 6.18 -7.30
CA TRP A 270 7.37 7.37 -8.12
C TRP A 270 8.65 8.08 -7.67
N SER A 271 9.17 8.99 -8.50
CA SER A 271 10.41 9.76 -8.23
C SER A 271 10.26 10.82 -7.14
N GLY A 272 9.05 11.34 -6.91
CA GLY A 272 8.81 12.41 -5.94
C GLY A 272 8.15 11.93 -4.64
N ARG A 273 8.57 12.53 -3.53
CA ARG A 273 7.96 12.31 -2.21
C ARG A 273 6.59 12.99 -2.20
N LEU A 274 5.53 12.26 -2.54
CA LEU A 274 4.16 12.38 -1.99
C LEU A 274 3.23 11.51 -2.85
N GLN A 275 2.58 10.54 -2.23
CA GLN A 275 1.41 9.90 -2.84
C GLN A 275 0.31 10.94 -3.08
N PRO A 276 -0.44 10.92 -4.19
CA PRO A 276 -1.84 11.26 -4.12
C PRO A 276 -2.52 10.16 -3.29
N MET A 277 -2.88 10.49 -2.06
CA MET A 277 -3.66 9.60 -1.20
C MET A 277 -5.00 9.32 -1.92
N VAL A 278 -5.15 8.13 -2.51
CA VAL A 278 -6.45 7.68 -3.02
C VAL A 278 -7.30 7.38 -1.81
N LEU A 279 -8.06 8.39 -1.39
CA LEU A 279 -9.03 8.25 -0.29
C LEU A 279 -10.17 7.32 -0.72
N PRO A 280 -10.72 6.50 0.19
CA PRO A 280 -11.92 5.72 -0.06
C PRO A 280 -13.07 6.63 -0.52
N PRO A 281 -14.06 6.09 -1.27
CA PRO A 281 -15.10 6.86 -1.96
C PRO A 281 -16.03 7.70 -1.06
N THR A 282 -15.82 7.70 0.25
CA THR A 282 -16.62 8.44 1.24
C THR A 282 -16.04 9.81 1.64
N CYS A 283 -14.84 10.19 1.18
CA CYS A 283 -14.22 11.47 1.56
C CYS A 283 -14.16 12.49 0.41
N ARG A 284 -15.31 13.01 -0.01
CA ARG A 284 -15.38 14.19 -0.89
C ARG A 284 -15.26 15.47 -0.06
N SER A 285 -14.05 15.98 0.14
CA SER A 285 -13.84 17.38 0.52
C SER A 285 -12.94 18.04 -0.52
N THR A 286 -13.55 18.86 -1.38
CA THR A 286 -12.93 19.63 -2.47
C THR A 286 -11.81 20.58 -2.06
N ARG A 287 -11.59 20.78 -0.76
CA ARG A 287 -10.62 21.73 -0.22
C ARG A 287 -9.16 21.24 -0.34
N ALA A 288 -8.94 19.92 -0.32
CA ALA A 288 -7.59 19.35 -0.43
C ALA A 288 -6.98 19.50 -1.84
N SER A 289 -7.83 19.48 -2.88
CA SER A 289 -7.40 19.48 -4.28
C SER A 289 -6.73 20.79 -4.70
N VAL A 290 -7.30 21.93 -4.30
CA VAL A 290 -6.78 23.27 -4.66
C VAL A 290 -5.46 23.55 -3.95
N THR A 291 -5.36 23.24 -2.66
CA THR A 291 -4.11 23.41 -1.90
C THR A 291 -3.00 22.51 -2.42
N SER A 292 -3.34 21.30 -2.87
CA SER A 292 -2.38 20.38 -3.47
C SER A 292 -1.86 20.87 -4.82
N TYR A 293 -2.74 21.42 -5.67
CA TYR A 293 -2.35 22.01 -6.96
C TYR A 293 -1.47 23.25 -6.78
N ILE A 294 -1.84 24.17 -5.87
CA ILE A 294 -1.02 25.35 -5.55
C ILE A 294 0.35 24.92 -5.01
N SER A 295 0.41 23.90 -4.15
CA SER A 295 1.68 23.38 -3.61
C SER A 295 2.55 22.74 -4.69
N MET A 296 1.95 22.04 -5.66
CA MET A 296 2.63 21.50 -6.85
C MET A 296 3.26 22.63 -7.66
N CYS A 297 2.48 23.66 -8.03
CA CYS A 297 3.00 24.81 -8.76
C CYS A 297 4.13 25.52 -8.01
N ILE A 298 4.02 25.67 -6.68
CA ILE A 298 5.09 26.27 -5.87
C ILE A 298 6.32 25.35 -5.81
N ASN A 299 6.16 24.04 -5.70
CA ASN A 299 7.29 23.10 -5.64
C ASN A 299 8.05 23.01 -6.96
N ASP A 300 7.35 23.05 -8.09
CA ASP A 300 7.97 22.92 -9.42
C ASP A 300 8.69 24.21 -9.86
N VAL A 301 8.23 25.38 -9.39
CA VAL A 301 8.78 26.68 -9.82
C VAL A 301 9.83 27.24 -8.84
N THR A 302 9.82 26.83 -7.55
CA THR A 302 10.68 27.46 -6.54
C THR A 302 11.90 26.61 -6.20
N VAL A 303 13.09 27.04 -6.64
CA VAL A 303 14.37 26.32 -6.49
C VAL A 303 14.96 26.36 -5.07
N SER A 304 14.50 27.28 -4.22
CA SER A 304 14.93 27.40 -2.82
C SER A 304 13.79 27.87 -1.92
N LYS A 305 13.70 27.31 -0.70
CA LYS A 305 12.64 27.63 0.27
C LYS A 305 13.23 27.91 1.64
N THR A 306 12.81 29.01 2.25
CA THR A 306 13.07 29.30 3.66
C THR A 306 11.87 28.88 4.49
N ILE A 307 12.00 27.81 5.28
CA ILE A 307 10.93 27.31 6.15
C ILE A 307 11.15 27.91 7.54
N THR A 308 10.22 28.75 8.00
CA THR A 308 10.23 29.27 9.36
C THR A 308 9.28 28.45 10.23
N ASP A 309 9.83 27.56 11.04
CA ASP A 309 9.04 26.81 12.02
C ASP A 309 8.64 27.73 13.18
N ARG A 310 7.36 27.76 13.52
CA ARG A 310 6.83 28.52 14.66
C ARG A 310 6.17 27.55 15.62
N SER A 311 6.54 27.63 16.89
CA SER A 311 5.93 26.84 17.96
C SER A 311 4.41 26.99 17.94
N ASN A 312 3.70 25.89 17.64
CA ASN A 312 2.23 25.82 17.65
C ASN A 312 1.68 25.80 19.09
N GLN A 313 1.92 26.88 19.82
CA GLN A 313 1.34 27.11 21.13
C GLN A 313 -0.12 27.42 20.96
N LYS A 314 -0.96 26.39 21.15
CA LYS A 314 -2.42 26.54 21.07
C LYS A 314 -2.88 27.65 22.02
N PRO A 315 -3.60 28.69 21.56
CA PRO A 315 -3.93 29.86 22.39
C PRO A 315 -4.75 29.58 23.67
N TRP A 316 -5.32 28.39 23.82
CA TRP A 316 -6.02 27.94 25.03
C TRP A 316 -5.09 27.28 26.08
N MET A 317 -3.81 27.09 25.76
CA MET A 317 -2.77 26.53 26.65
C MET A 317 -2.25 27.60 27.61
N THR A 318 -3.08 28.02 28.57
CA THR A 318 -2.66 28.94 29.63
C THR A 318 -1.77 28.23 30.67
N ALA A 319 -1.03 28.99 31.49
CA ALA A 319 -0.24 28.43 32.59
C ALA A 319 -1.05 27.49 33.50
N LYS A 320 -2.33 27.84 33.75
CA LYS A 320 -3.28 27.01 34.50
C LYS A 320 -3.60 25.69 33.80
N VAL A 321 -3.84 25.71 32.48
CA VAL A 321 -4.10 24.49 31.69
C VAL A 321 -2.86 23.61 31.60
N CYS A 322 -1.67 24.21 31.46
CA CYS A 322 -0.41 23.50 31.47
C CYS A 322 -0.14 22.80 32.82
N ALA A 323 -0.44 23.45 33.94
CA ALA A 323 -0.34 22.85 35.28
C ALA A 323 -1.29 21.65 35.45
N LEU A 324 -2.54 21.78 34.99
CA LEU A 324 -3.52 20.68 35.00
C LEU A 324 -3.09 19.50 34.13
N LEU A 325 -2.50 19.75 32.96
CA LEU A 325 -1.97 18.70 32.08
C LEU A 325 -0.76 17.99 32.69
N LYS A 326 0.16 18.73 33.33
CA LYS A 326 1.30 18.16 34.06
C LYS A 326 0.85 17.28 35.22
N SER A 327 -0.13 17.75 36.01
CA SER A 327 -0.72 16.98 37.11
C SER A 327 -1.38 15.69 36.61
N ARG A 328 -2.16 15.76 35.53
CA ARG A 328 -2.81 14.60 34.90
C ARG A 328 -1.78 13.59 34.34
N ASN A 329 -0.77 14.06 33.61
CA ASN A 329 0.25 13.19 33.02
C ASN A 329 1.10 12.51 34.10
N SER A 330 1.33 13.17 35.24
CA SER A 330 2.04 12.59 36.39
C SER A 330 1.19 11.52 37.07
N ALA A 331 -0.11 11.77 37.28
CA ALA A 331 -1.05 10.78 37.83
C ALA A 331 -1.24 9.55 36.92
N PHE A 332 -1.27 9.74 35.60
CA PHE A 332 -1.37 8.65 34.63
C PHE A 332 -0.15 7.72 34.64
N ARG A 333 1.04 8.23 34.98
CA ARG A 333 2.27 7.45 35.08
C ARG A 333 2.36 6.61 36.37
N VAL A 334 1.63 6.99 37.42
CA VAL A 334 1.67 6.34 38.74
C VAL A 334 0.46 5.40 38.94
N VAL A 335 -0.39 5.22 37.91
CA VAL A 335 -1.63 4.41 37.95
C VAL A 335 -2.57 4.84 39.08
N ASP A 336 -2.65 6.14 39.34
CA ASP A 336 -3.62 6.71 40.27
C ASP A 336 -4.85 7.22 39.51
N LYS A 337 -6.06 7.04 40.07
CA LYS A 337 -7.31 7.44 39.39
C LYS A 337 -7.32 8.96 39.25
N VAL A 338 -7.30 9.44 38.00
CA VAL A 338 -7.34 10.87 37.67
C VAL A 338 -8.58 11.53 38.27
N ASP A 339 -8.39 12.63 39.00
CA ASP A 339 -9.49 13.46 39.51
C ASP A 339 -10.37 13.94 38.35
N LEU A 340 -11.64 13.51 38.34
CA LEU A 340 -12.69 13.89 37.38
C LEU A 340 -12.78 15.42 37.20
N ARG A 341 -12.42 16.20 38.22
CA ARG A 341 -12.41 17.67 38.18
C ARG A 341 -11.34 18.22 37.24
N THR A 342 -10.16 17.60 37.16
CA THR A 342 -9.05 18.04 36.30
C THR A 342 -9.37 17.80 34.82
N ALA A 343 -9.92 16.63 34.50
CA ALA A 343 -10.35 16.31 33.14
C ALA A 343 -11.49 17.24 32.67
N ARG A 344 -12.45 17.53 33.57
CA ARG A 344 -13.55 18.46 33.32
C ARG A 344 -13.05 19.88 33.04
N ALA A 345 -12.12 20.41 33.83
CA ALA A 345 -11.56 21.75 33.65
C ALA A 345 -10.82 21.92 32.31
N ILE A 346 -10.08 20.91 31.85
CA ILE A 346 -9.41 20.94 30.53
C ILE A 346 -10.44 20.90 29.40
N ARG A 347 -11.50 20.10 29.53
CA ARG A 347 -12.59 20.01 28.55
C ARG A 347 -13.38 21.32 28.46
N GLU A 348 -13.63 21.97 29.60
CA GLU A 348 -14.28 23.28 29.68
C GLU A 348 -13.42 24.38 29.02
N ALA A 349 -12.11 24.39 29.24
CA ALA A 349 -11.20 25.33 28.59
C ALA A 349 -11.20 25.19 27.05
N LYS A 350 -11.17 23.94 26.55
CA LYS A 350 -11.29 23.65 25.11
C LYS A 350 -12.63 24.10 24.55
N CYS A 351 -13.72 23.80 25.24
CA CYS A 351 -15.08 24.18 24.84
C CYS A 351 -15.26 25.71 24.79
N LYS A 352 -14.76 26.43 25.81
CA LYS A 352 -14.82 27.90 25.87
C LYS A 352 -14.03 28.54 24.73
N HIS A 353 -12.85 28.01 24.41
CA HIS A 353 -12.07 28.48 23.26
C HIS A 353 -12.80 28.20 21.94
N ALA A 354 -13.32 26.98 21.74
CA ALA A 354 -14.06 26.62 20.53
C ALA A 354 -15.31 27.50 20.31
N LYS A 355 -16.05 27.82 21.38
CA LYS A 355 -17.20 28.74 21.34
C LYS A 355 -16.78 30.16 20.95
N ARG A 356 -15.67 30.67 21.49
CA ARG A 356 -15.11 31.98 21.12
C ARG A 356 -14.70 32.04 19.65
N ILE A 357 -14.07 30.98 19.14
CA ILE A 357 -13.72 30.92 17.71
C ILE A 357 -15.00 30.89 16.88
N HIS A 358 -15.96 30.01 17.21
CA HIS A 358 -17.22 29.92 16.50
C HIS A 358 -18.02 31.23 16.51
N SER A 359 -17.96 32.04 17.58
CA SER A 359 -18.65 33.34 17.60
C SER A 359 -18.11 34.35 16.57
N HIS A 360 -16.85 34.23 16.15
CA HIS A 360 -16.30 35.08 15.08
C HIS A 360 -16.83 34.71 13.68
N PHE A 361 -17.39 33.50 13.53
CA PHE A 361 -17.86 32.95 12.25
C PHE A 361 -19.38 32.71 12.25
N ARG A 362 -20.08 33.12 13.30
CA ARG A 362 -21.53 33.00 13.39
C ARG A 362 -22.16 34.27 12.81
N ASP A 363 -22.69 34.11 11.61
CA ASP A 363 -23.65 34.98 10.92
C ASP A 363 -23.71 36.44 11.41
N SER A 364 -22.73 37.21 10.97
CA SER A 364 -22.81 38.66 10.99
C SER A 364 -22.28 39.12 9.65
N GLY A 365 -23.00 40.00 8.94
CA GLY A 365 -22.51 40.69 7.73
C GLY A 365 -21.30 41.59 7.98
N ASN A 366 -20.56 41.33 9.07
CA ASN A 366 -19.38 42.02 9.51
C ASN A 366 -18.15 41.17 9.17
N THR A 367 -17.60 41.40 7.98
CA THR A 367 -16.36 40.78 7.48
C THR A 367 -15.16 41.01 8.40
N TRP A 368 -15.16 42.09 9.20
CA TRP A 368 -14.09 42.35 10.18
C TRP A 368 -14.06 41.31 11.31
N CYS A 369 -15.23 40.88 11.80
CA CYS A 369 -15.31 39.80 12.79
C CYS A 369 -14.74 38.47 12.27
N MET A 370 -14.95 38.15 10.99
CA MET A 370 -14.35 36.98 10.35
C MET A 370 -12.81 37.09 10.31
N TRP A 371 -12.28 38.25 9.90
CA TRP A 371 -10.84 38.49 9.87
C TRP A 371 -10.19 38.38 11.25
N GLN A 372 -10.86 38.86 12.29
CA GLN A 372 -10.43 38.63 13.67
C GLN A 372 -10.44 37.14 14.04
N GLY A 373 -11.48 36.40 13.65
CA GLY A 373 -11.53 34.95 13.83
C GLY A 373 -10.34 34.24 13.20
N ILE A 374 -9.98 34.62 11.97
CA ILE A 374 -8.81 34.10 11.27
C ILE A 374 -7.54 34.43 12.04
N GLN A 375 -7.33 35.69 12.44
CA GLN A 375 -6.17 36.12 13.23
C GLN A 375 -6.00 35.33 14.54
N VAL A 376 -7.11 35.03 15.23
CA VAL A 376 -7.09 34.24 16.47
C VAL A 376 -6.72 32.77 16.20
N ILE A 377 -7.13 32.19 15.05
CA ILE A 377 -6.76 30.82 14.66
C ILE A 377 -5.27 30.73 14.32
N ILE A 378 -4.75 31.69 13.54
CA ILE A 378 -3.36 31.70 13.08
C ILE A 378 -2.38 32.22 14.14
N ASN A 379 -2.90 32.80 15.24
CA ASN A 379 -2.12 33.41 16.33
C ASN A 379 -1.10 34.44 15.81
N TYR A 380 -1.42 35.12 14.71
CA TYR A 380 -0.57 36.09 14.05
C TYR A 380 -0.79 37.45 14.72
N ARG A 381 0.22 37.94 15.44
CA ARG A 381 0.26 39.33 15.89
C ARG A 381 0.88 40.16 14.79
N THR A 382 0.10 41.04 14.19
CA THR A 382 0.61 42.04 13.25
C THR A 382 1.58 42.94 14.03
N THR A 383 2.89 42.75 13.84
CA THR A 383 3.83 43.83 14.08
C THR A 383 3.48 44.90 13.07
N SER A 384 2.99 46.05 13.53
CA SER A 384 2.79 47.24 12.72
C SER A 384 4.15 47.72 12.22
N ALA A 385 4.67 47.10 11.17
CA ALA A 385 5.68 47.72 10.35
C ALA A 385 4.94 48.74 9.49
N ALA A 386 5.29 50.01 9.64
CA ALA A 386 4.86 51.06 8.74
C ALA A 386 5.26 50.63 7.31
N CYS A 387 4.27 50.34 6.47
CA CYS A 387 4.51 49.99 5.09
C CYS A 387 4.57 51.32 4.33
N ASP A 388 5.76 51.70 3.87
CA ASP A 388 5.88 52.73 2.83
C ASP A 388 5.10 52.21 1.61
N SER A 389 4.05 52.94 1.26
CA SER A 389 3.17 52.62 0.14
C SER A 389 3.84 53.01 -1.17
N ASP A 390 4.78 52.19 -1.63
CA ASP A 390 5.31 52.33 -2.99
C ASP A 390 4.39 51.57 -3.95
N ALA A 391 3.52 52.32 -4.63
CA ALA A 391 2.55 51.82 -5.61
C ALA A 391 3.21 51.23 -6.88
N SER A 392 4.54 51.36 -7.01
CA SER A 392 5.29 50.85 -8.17
C SER A 392 5.38 49.32 -8.23
N LEU A 393 5.32 48.62 -7.10
CA LEU A 393 5.49 47.16 -7.07
C LEU A 393 4.29 46.40 -7.70
N PRO A 394 3.02 46.73 -7.40
CA PRO A 394 1.88 46.16 -8.10
C PRO A 394 1.93 46.40 -9.62
N ASP A 395 2.29 47.61 -10.05
CA ASP A 395 2.36 47.97 -11.47
C ASP A 395 3.46 47.20 -12.20
N ALA A 396 4.65 47.08 -11.59
CA ALA A 396 5.76 46.30 -12.15
C ALA A 396 5.43 44.79 -12.28
N LEU A 397 4.65 44.24 -11.34
CA LEU A 397 4.19 42.85 -11.42
C LEU A 397 3.16 42.66 -12.54
N ASN A 398 2.23 43.60 -12.71
CA ASN A 398 1.27 43.56 -13.81
C ASN A 398 1.97 43.60 -15.18
N ASP A 399 2.93 44.51 -15.37
CA ASP A 399 3.69 44.61 -16.62
C ASP A 399 4.50 43.34 -16.91
N PHE A 400 5.09 42.72 -15.87
CA PHE A 400 5.82 41.46 -16.02
C PHE A 400 4.94 40.31 -16.50
N TYR A 401 3.74 40.15 -15.94
CA TYR A 401 2.84 39.06 -16.33
C TYR A 401 2.14 39.32 -17.67
N PHE A 402 1.89 40.59 -18.03
CA PHE A 402 1.28 40.95 -19.33
C PHE A 402 2.14 40.52 -20.52
N GLY A 403 3.48 40.53 -20.37
CA GLY A 403 4.42 40.09 -21.40
C GLY A 403 4.29 38.60 -21.77
N PHE A 404 3.86 37.74 -20.84
CA PHE A 404 3.66 36.32 -21.09
C PHE A 404 2.37 36.04 -21.89
N GLU A 405 1.35 36.90 -21.80
CA GLU A 405 0.14 36.78 -22.63
C GLU A 405 0.40 37.18 -24.09
N MET A 406 1.24 38.18 -24.32
CA MET A 406 1.60 38.67 -25.66
C MET A 406 2.46 37.68 -26.48
N GLN A 407 3.23 36.81 -25.83
CA GLN A 407 4.05 35.79 -26.50
C GLN A 407 3.29 34.50 -26.83
N ASN A 408 2.03 34.40 -26.41
CA ASN A 408 1.20 33.23 -26.63
C ASN A 408 0.62 33.26 -28.06
N ASN A 409 1.45 32.96 -29.07
CA ASN A 409 1.08 32.88 -30.49
C ASN A 409 0.19 31.65 -30.84
N MET A 410 -0.59 31.15 -29.89
CA MET A 410 -1.62 30.16 -30.19
C MET A 410 -2.82 30.86 -30.82
N VAL A 411 -3.00 30.70 -32.13
CA VAL A 411 -4.27 31.05 -32.78
C VAL A 411 -5.35 30.18 -32.17
N VAL A 412 -6.17 30.76 -31.29
CA VAL A 412 -7.34 30.08 -30.71
C VAL A 412 -8.34 29.82 -31.83
N ARG A 413 -8.29 28.63 -32.43
CA ARG A 413 -9.38 28.14 -33.27
C ARG A 413 -10.53 27.75 -32.34
N LYS A 414 -11.50 28.66 -32.18
CA LYS A 414 -12.82 28.28 -31.67
C LYS A 414 -13.41 27.27 -32.65
N THR A 415 -13.52 26.01 -32.22
CA THR A 415 -14.36 25.02 -32.89
C THR A 415 -15.79 25.54 -32.95
N ILE A 416 -16.35 25.64 -34.16
CA ILE A 416 -17.74 26.02 -34.38
C ILE A 416 -18.62 24.90 -33.80
N PRO A 417 -19.49 25.17 -32.81
CA PRO A 417 -20.36 24.15 -32.23
C PRO A 417 -21.46 23.75 -33.23
N PRO A 418 -22.00 22.52 -33.13
CA PRO A 418 -23.06 22.04 -34.02
C PRO A 418 -24.35 22.86 -33.90
N PRO A 419 -25.20 22.92 -34.94
CA PRO A 419 -26.22 23.97 -35.13
C PRO A 419 -27.38 24.05 -34.12
N ASN A 420 -27.45 23.13 -33.14
CA ASN A 420 -28.63 22.94 -32.29
C ASN A 420 -28.42 23.20 -30.79
N GLU A 421 -27.29 23.77 -30.37
CA GLU A 421 -27.11 24.21 -28.98
C GLU A 421 -27.54 25.67 -28.79
N LYS A 422 -28.54 25.91 -27.94
CA LYS A 422 -28.92 27.25 -27.49
C LYS A 422 -27.89 27.75 -26.47
N PHE A 423 -27.24 28.87 -26.77
CA PHE A 423 -26.31 29.53 -25.86
C PHE A 423 -27.05 30.41 -24.86
N LEU A 424 -26.67 30.30 -23.58
CA LEU A 424 -26.88 31.36 -22.59
C LEU A 424 -25.72 32.35 -22.74
N CYS A 425 -26.02 33.51 -23.33
CA CYS A 425 -25.07 34.60 -23.45
C CYS A 425 -25.36 35.59 -22.32
N LEU A 426 -24.54 35.57 -21.26
CA LEU A 426 -24.63 36.55 -20.18
C LEU A 426 -23.72 37.72 -20.54
N THR A 427 -24.30 38.91 -20.58
CA THR A 427 -23.57 40.17 -20.74
C THR A 427 -22.94 40.57 -19.41
N THR A 428 -21.92 41.43 -19.44
CA THR A 428 -21.28 41.95 -18.22
C THR A 428 -22.28 42.64 -17.28
N SER A 429 -23.35 43.24 -17.84
CA SER A 429 -24.47 43.79 -17.07
C SER A 429 -25.32 42.73 -16.35
N ASP A 430 -25.40 41.50 -16.86
CA ASP A 430 -26.14 40.41 -16.22
C ASP A 430 -25.38 39.85 -15.01
N THR A 431 -24.05 39.79 -15.07
CA THR A 431 -23.18 39.41 -13.95
C THR A 431 -23.17 40.44 -12.83
N ASP A 432 -23.20 41.74 -13.15
CA ASP A 432 -23.24 42.79 -12.13
C ASP A 432 -24.62 42.85 -11.43
N ALA A 433 -25.71 42.54 -12.13
CA ALA A 433 -27.04 42.49 -11.52
C ALA A 433 -27.20 41.35 -10.49
N GLU A 434 -26.64 40.18 -10.77
CA GLU A 434 -26.63 39.01 -9.88
C GLU A 434 -25.77 39.23 -8.62
N LEU A 435 -24.61 39.88 -8.76
CA LEU A 435 -23.72 40.18 -7.62
C LEU A 435 -24.29 41.25 -6.68
N THR A 436 -25.18 42.12 -7.17
CA THR A 436 -25.75 43.22 -6.39
C THR A 436 -27.02 42.81 -5.63
N HIS A 437 -27.75 41.79 -6.08
CA HIS A 437 -28.99 41.32 -5.45
C HIS A 437 -28.82 39.95 -4.80
N GLY A 438 -28.20 39.94 -3.63
CA GLY A 438 -28.11 38.75 -2.79
C GLY A 438 -29.47 38.09 -2.54
N ARG A 439 -29.75 36.99 -3.24
CA ARG A 439 -30.77 36.01 -2.86
C ARG A 439 -30.15 34.62 -2.89
N LEU A 440 -30.00 34.07 -1.68
CA LEU A 440 -29.95 32.63 -1.44
C LEU A 440 -31.12 31.95 -2.16
N LEU A 441 -30.84 31.01 -3.06
CA LEU A 441 -31.78 29.96 -3.41
C LEU A 441 -31.12 28.58 -3.21
N ASP A 442 -31.75 27.88 -2.28
CA ASP A 442 -31.63 26.52 -1.78
C ASP A 442 -30.94 25.46 -2.66
N GLN A 443 -30.13 24.62 -2.01
CA GLN A 443 -29.39 23.48 -2.60
C GLN A 443 -30.27 22.28 -3.02
N THR A 444 -31.58 22.45 -3.19
CA THR A 444 -32.52 21.32 -3.35
C THR A 444 -33.15 21.19 -4.74
N THR A 445 -32.94 22.15 -5.65
CA THR A 445 -33.60 22.14 -6.98
C THR A 445 -32.73 21.59 -8.11
N PHE A 446 -31.44 21.32 -7.88
CA PHE A 446 -30.53 20.84 -8.93
C PHE A 446 -30.54 19.32 -9.15
N LEU A 447 -31.28 18.56 -8.32
CA LEU A 447 -31.29 17.09 -8.38
C LEU A 447 -32.52 16.47 -9.06
N THR A 448 -33.46 17.26 -9.57
CA THR A 448 -34.70 16.74 -10.18
C THR A 448 -34.73 16.82 -11.71
N GLU A 449 -33.77 17.50 -12.36
CA GLU A 449 -33.75 17.63 -13.84
C GLU A 449 -32.77 16.67 -14.56
N CYS A 450 -31.94 15.90 -13.84
CA CYS A 450 -31.03 14.93 -14.47
C CYS A 450 -31.56 13.47 -14.51
N SER A 451 -32.77 13.19 -14.04
CA SER A 451 -33.33 11.83 -13.96
C SER A 451 -34.39 11.50 -15.01
N GLY A 452 -34.40 12.16 -16.17
CA GLY A 452 -35.51 12.03 -17.12
C GLY A 452 -35.20 12.18 -18.61
N ILE A 453 -34.04 11.74 -19.12
CA ILE A 453 -33.91 11.35 -20.54
C ILE A 453 -32.99 10.11 -20.63
N VAL A 454 -33.55 8.94 -20.31
CA VAL A 454 -33.12 7.64 -20.84
C VAL A 454 -34.41 6.90 -21.22
N HIS A 455 -34.98 7.23 -22.38
CA HIS A 455 -35.83 6.35 -23.18
C HIS A 455 -36.12 6.97 -24.55
N ASN A 456 -36.07 6.11 -25.58
CA ASN A 456 -36.16 6.36 -27.02
C ASN A 456 -34.93 7.10 -27.59
N SER A 457 -34.16 6.59 -28.54
CA SER A 457 -34.39 5.55 -29.57
C SER A 457 -33.14 4.77 -29.91
#